data_AF-A0A8T3BIH0-F1
#
_entry.id   AF-A0A8T3BIH0-F1
#
_cell.length_a   1.000
_cell.length_b   1.000
_cell.length_c   1.000
_cell.angle_alpha   90.00
_cell.angle_beta   90.00
_cell.angle_gamma   90.00
#
_symmetry.space_group_name_H-M   'P 1'
#
loop_
_entity.id
_entity.type
_entity.pdbx_description
1 polymer ?
#
loop_
_entity_poly.entity_id
_entity_poly.type
_entity_poly.pdbx_seq_one_letter_code
_entity_poly.pdbx_strand_id
1 'polypeptide(L)'
;MSSIWDDDGAPDVSHALIAIIFALGFAPVRFLLDFLVYKRLAMRLLHSGRATLVIDETRQLKVYKCSESMWKFTYYVSVQMWVISILRQAPWLMNTKEYFKGWPNQELGYHSVEPLIEANLFPRTFYYTFNTMLLTLLVFHIYWWKLICAMLLRQLQNEGKVGEDIRSDSEDGE
;
A
#
# COMPACT_ATOMS: atom_id res chain seq x y z
N MET A 1 -9.98 13.20 38.56
CA MET A 1 -8.94 12.92 37.55
C MET A 1 -8.80 11.42 37.48
N SER A 2 -9.42 10.79 36.48
CA SER A 2 -9.37 9.33 36.28
C SER A 2 -8.01 8.95 35.70
N SER A 3 -7.38 7.95 36.33
CA SER A 3 -6.04 7.45 36.02
C SER A 3 -6.02 6.81 34.64
N ILE A 4 -5.02 7.15 33.81
CA ILE A 4 -4.77 6.53 32.50
C ILE A 4 -4.27 5.06 32.63
N TRP A 5 -4.13 4.57 33.87
CA TRP A 5 -3.57 3.27 34.25
C TRP A 5 -4.60 2.31 34.85
N ASP A 6 -5.87 2.70 35.00
CA ASP A 6 -6.96 1.81 35.46
C ASP A 6 -7.66 1.07 34.30
N ASP A 7 -7.20 1.24 33.07
CA ASP A 7 -7.66 0.43 31.94
C ASP A 7 -6.77 -0.82 31.87
N ASP A 8 -7.24 -1.90 32.51
CA ASP A 8 -6.62 -3.22 32.45
C ASP A 8 -6.42 -3.59 30.98
N GLY A 9 -5.18 -3.47 30.51
CA GLY A 9 -4.75 -3.75 29.13
C GLY A 9 -4.83 -5.22 28.73
N ALA A 10 -5.82 -5.96 29.24
CA ALA A 10 -6.23 -7.24 28.68
C ALA A 10 -6.81 -6.98 27.28
N PRO A 11 -6.44 -7.75 26.25
CA PRO A 11 -7.01 -7.58 24.92
C PRO A 11 -8.52 -7.77 25.01
N ASP A 12 -9.26 -6.66 24.89
CA ASP A 12 -10.71 -6.69 24.96
C ASP A 12 -11.25 -7.62 23.87
N VAL A 13 -12.26 -8.42 24.23
CA VAL A 13 -12.87 -9.42 23.36
C VAL A 13 -13.39 -8.75 22.08
N SER A 14 -13.74 -7.46 22.15
CA SER A 14 -14.09 -6.63 21.00
C SER A 14 -12.99 -6.53 19.95
N HIS A 15 -11.72 -6.37 20.33
CA HIS A 15 -10.59 -6.30 19.41
C HIS A 15 -10.35 -7.63 18.69
N ALA A 16 -10.46 -8.74 19.41
CA ALA A 16 -10.39 -10.07 18.82
C ALA A 16 -11.56 -10.35 17.87
N LEU A 17 -12.77 -9.93 18.25
CA LEU A 17 -13.98 -10.12 17.45
C LEU A 17 -13.96 -9.27 16.17
N ILE A 18 -13.44 -8.04 16.22
CA ILE A 18 -13.19 -7.21 15.04
C ILE A 18 -12.20 -7.91 14.08
N ALA A 19 -11.11 -8.48 14.60
CA ALA A 19 -10.15 -9.20 13.78
C ALA A 19 -10.76 -10.45 13.10
N ILE A 20 -11.61 -11.19 13.81
CA ILE A 20 -12.34 -12.35 13.27
C ILE A 20 -13.32 -11.92 12.18
N ILE A 21 -14.11 -10.86 12.41
CA ILE A 21 -15.02 -10.32 11.40
C ILE A 21 -14.26 -9.84 10.16
N PHE A 22 -13.12 -9.17 10.35
CA PHE A 22 -12.29 -8.70 9.25
C PHE A 22 -11.73 -9.87 8.42
N ALA A 23 -11.25 -10.93 9.09
CA ALA A 23 -10.75 -12.14 8.44
C ALA A 23 -11.86 -12.86 7.65
N LEU A 24 -13.05 -13.03 8.23
CA LEU A 24 -14.19 -13.67 7.57
C LEU A 24 -14.79 -12.81 6.45
N GLY A 25 -14.80 -11.48 6.62
CA GLY A 25 -15.32 -10.51 5.66
C GLY A 25 -14.42 -10.30 4.44
N PHE A 26 -13.14 -10.63 4.53
CA PHE A 26 -12.19 -10.41 3.44
C PHE A 26 -12.56 -11.16 2.16
N ALA A 27 -12.92 -12.44 2.28
CA ALA A 27 -13.30 -13.28 1.14
C ALA A 27 -14.57 -12.79 0.41
N PRO A 28 -15.71 -12.51 1.09
CA PRO A 28 -16.90 -11.99 0.43
C PRO A 28 -16.71 -10.58 -0.13
N VAL A 29 -15.96 -9.70 0.55
CA VAL A 29 -15.63 -8.36 0.03
C VAL A 29 -14.81 -8.46 -1.25
N ARG A 30 -13.82 -9.36 -1.28
CA ARG A 30 -13.01 -9.65 -2.48
C ARG A 30 -13.89 -10.14 -3.63
N PHE A 31 -14.81 -11.06 -3.36
CA PHE A 31 -15.73 -11.58 -4.36
C PHE A 31 -16.67 -10.51 -4.92
N LEU A 32 -17.25 -9.68 -4.05
CA LEU A 32 -18.14 -8.58 -4.45
C LEU A 32 -17.42 -7.51 -5.27
N LEU A 33 -16.20 -7.13 -4.88
CA LEU A 33 -15.37 -6.19 -5.64
C LEU A 33 -15.04 -6.73 -7.03
N ASP A 34 -14.69 -8.00 -7.14
CA ASP A 34 -14.42 -8.64 -8.43
C ASP A 34 -15.67 -8.68 -9.33
N PHE A 35 -16.81 -9.11 -8.77
CA PHE A 35 -18.06 -9.22 -9.52
C PHE A 35 -18.64 -7.87 -9.93
N LEU A 36 -18.72 -6.91 -9.02
CA LEU A 36 -19.44 -5.65 -9.23
C LEU A 36 -18.57 -4.56 -9.85
N VAL A 37 -17.30 -4.48 -9.46
CA VAL A 37 -16.44 -3.35 -9.82
C VAL A 37 -15.45 -3.79 -10.89
N TYR A 38 -14.62 -4.79 -10.63
CA TYR A 38 -13.53 -5.12 -11.55
C TYR A 38 -14.02 -5.72 -12.87
N LYS A 39 -14.93 -6.70 -12.84
CA LYS A 39 -15.50 -7.25 -14.07
C LYS A 39 -16.25 -6.20 -14.88
N ARG A 40 -17.03 -5.32 -14.23
CA ARG A 40 -17.75 -4.22 -14.92
C ARG A 40 -16.80 -3.18 -15.52
N LEU A 41 -15.75 -2.79 -14.79
CA LEU A 41 -14.74 -1.85 -15.27
C LEU A 41 -13.91 -2.45 -16.40
N ALA A 42 -13.48 -3.70 -16.28
CA ALA A 42 -12.76 -4.41 -17.33
C ALA A 42 -13.62 -4.53 -18.60
N MET A 43 -14.89 -4.91 -18.48
CA MET A 43 -15.82 -4.92 -19.62
C MET A 43 -15.97 -3.53 -20.25
N ARG A 44 -16.12 -2.45 -19.46
CA ARG A 44 -16.20 -1.08 -20.00
C ARG A 44 -14.91 -0.64 -20.69
N LEU A 45 -13.75 -0.92 -20.10
CA LEU A 45 -12.43 -0.62 -20.66
C LEU A 45 -12.20 -1.36 -21.99
N LEU A 46 -12.57 -2.64 -22.07
CA LEU A 46 -12.45 -3.48 -23.27
C LEU A 46 -13.56 -3.25 -24.30
N HIS A 47 -14.65 -2.55 -23.96
CA HIS A 47 -15.77 -2.28 -24.88
C HIS A 47 -15.54 -1.01 -25.72
N SER A 48 -14.53 -0.18 -25.43
CA SER A 48 -14.27 1.04 -26.22
C SER A 48 -13.84 0.78 -27.68
N GLY A 49 -13.71 -0.48 -28.12
CA GLY A 49 -13.56 -0.90 -29.51
C GLY A 49 -14.64 -1.90 -29.93
N ARG A 50 -15.40 -1.58 -30.98
CA ARG A 50 -16.57 -2.30 -31.48
C ARG A 50 -16.14 -3.39 -32.48
N ALA A 51 -16.16 -4.69 -32.10
CA ALA A 51 -16.40 -5.83 -33.01
C ALA A 51 -16.48 -7.20 -32.29
N THR A 52 -17.66 -7.81 -32.37
CA THR A 52 -17.98 -9.20 -32.77
C THR A 52 -17.39 -10.41 -32.02
N LEU A 53 -18.16 -10.90 -31.05
CA LEU A 53 -18.69 -12.27 -30.83
C LEU A 53 -17.84 -13.56 -31.04
N VAL A 54 -16.61 -13.54 -31.55
CA VAL A 54 -15.76 -14.74 -31.71
C VAL A 54 -14.59 -14.79 -30.70
N ILE A 55 -14.37 -13.70 -29.97
CA ILE A 55 -13.27 -13.51 -29.01
C ILE A 55 -13.73 -13.84 -27.58
N ASP A 56 -14.59 -14.83 -27.34
CA ASP A 56 -15.19 -15.04 -26.01
C ASP A 56 -14.17 -15.60 -25.02
N GLU A 57 -13.53 -16.73 -25.31
CA GLU A 57 -12.58 -17.38 -24.40
C GLU A 57 -11.33 -16.51 -24.16
N THR A 58 -10.80 -15.88 -25.22
CA THR A 58 -9.66 -14.96 -25.12
C THR A 58 -10.03 -13.61 -24.50
N ARG A 59 -11.29 -13.11 -24.62
CA ARG A 59 -11.77 -11.95 -23.83
C ARG A 59 -11.93 -12.29 -22.37
N GLN A 60 -12.48 -13.46 -22.04
CA GLN A 60 -12.69 -13.85 -20.63
C GLN A 60 -11.35 -13.97 -19.91
N LEU A 61 -10.34 -14.55 -20.56
CA LEU A 61 -8.95 -14.58 -20.06
C LEU A 61 -8.39 -13.16 -19.85
N LYS A 62 -8.63 -12.24 -20.79
CA LYS A 62 -8.19 -10.83 -20.68
C LYS A 62 -8.90 -10.07 -19.57
N VAL A 63 -10.21 -10.27 -19.42
CA VAL A 63 -11.02 -9.67 -18.36
C VAL A 63 -10.58 -10.20 -17.00
N TYR A 64 -10.34 -11.51 -16.88
CA TYR A 64 -9.83 -12.13 -15.66
C TYR A 64 -8.44 -11.58 -15.28
N LYS A 65 -7.49 -11.52 -16.22
CA LYS A 65 -6.13 -10.99 -15.93
C LYS A 65 -6.13 -9.50 -15.59
N CYS A 66 -7.03 -8.74 -16.23
CA CYS A 66 -7.27 -7.34 -15.91
C CYS A 66 -7.90 -7.17 -14.52
N SER A 67 -8.92 -7.97 -14.17
CA SER A 67 -9.54 -7.96 -12.84
C SER A 67 -8.54 -8.40 -11.77
N GLU A 68 -7.67 -9.35 -12.10
CA GLU A 68 -6.57 -9.79 -11.23
C GLU A 68 -5.61 -8.65 -10.91
N SER A 69 -5.29 -7.83 -11.90
CA SER A 69 -4.43 -6.66 -11.73
C SER A 69 -5.14 -5.53 -10.95
N MET A 70 -6.44 -5.34 -11.18
CA MET A 70 -7.24 -4.34 -10.48
C MET A 70 -7.39 -4.62 -8.98
N TRP A 71 -7.58 -5.88 -8.56
CA TRP A 71 -7.68 -6.17 -7.12
C TRP A 71 -6.33 -5.99 -6.41
N LYS A 72 -5.21 -6.36 -7.06
CA LYS A 72 -3.86 -6.14 -6.53
C LYS A 72 -3.63 -4.64 -6.32
N PHE A 73 -3.96 -3.85 -7.33
CA PHE A 73 -3.91 -2.39 -7.26
C PHE A 73 -4.74 -1.84 -6.10
N THR A 74 -6.02 -2.20 -5.99
CA THR A 74 -6.90 -1.70 -4.92
C THR A 74 -6.40 -2.10 -3.54
N TYR A 75 -5.87 -3.33 -3.38
CA TYR A 75 -5.25 -3.77 -2.13
C TYR A 75 -4.09 -2.84 -1.74
N TYR A 76 -3.15 -2.60 -2.64
CA TYR A 76 -2.02 -1.70 -2.38
C TYR A 76 -2.47 -0.25 -2.10
N VAL A 77 -3.47 0.31 -2.82
CA VAL A 77 -4.04 1.63 -2.49
C VAL A 77 -4.60 1.64 -1.08
N SER A 78 -5.39 0.61 -0.72
CA SER A 78 -6.05 0.56 0.58
C SER A 78 -5.04 0.53 1.73
N VAL A 79 -4.00 -0.31 1.61
CA VAL A 79 -2.90 -0.38 2.58
C VAL A 79 -2.16 0.96 2.64
N GLN A 80 -1.86 1.56 1.49
CA GLN A 80 -1.17 2.85 1.43
C GLN A 80 -1.97 3.97 2.09
N MET A 81 -3.28 4.03 1.83
CA MET A 81 -4.20 5.01 2.45
C MET A 81 -4.34 4.77 3.95
N TRP A 82 -4.34 3.51 4.40
CA TRP A 82 -4.39 3.16 5.80
C TRP A 82 -3.11 3.58 6.55
N VAL A 83 -1.93 3.30 5.97
CA VAL A 83 -0.64 3.77 6.49
C VAL A 83 -0.64 5.30 6.60
N ILE A 84 -1.07 6.03 5.57
CA ILE A 84 -1.18 7.50 5.62
C ILE A 84 -2.16 7.94 6.73
N SER A 85 -3.27 7.22 6.92
CA SER A 85 -4.23 7.52 7.99
C SER A 85 -3.62 7.38 9.39
N ILE A 86 -2.86 6.30 9.63
CA ILE A 86 -2.12 6.10 10.89
C ILE A 86 -1.09 7.22 11.09
N LEU A 87 -0.34 7.56 10.05
CA LEU A 87 0.65 8.65 10.10
C LEU A 87 -0.01 10.01 10.40
N ARG A 88 -1.24 10.28 9.92
CA ARG A 88 -1.97 11.51 10.25
C ARG A 88 -2.50 11.54 11.68
N GLN A 89 -2.83 10.39 12.24
CA GLN A 89 -3.32 10.26 13.62
C GLN A 89 -2.18 10.23 14.65
N ALA A 90 -0.93 10.12 14.21
CA ALA A 90 0.26 10.12 15.06
C ALA A 90 0.73 11.57 15.36
N PRO A 91 0.38 12.17 16.51
CA PRO A 91 0.76 13.55 16.84
C PRO A 91 2.28 13.70 17.01
N TRP A 92 2.98 12.62 17.38
CA TRP A 92 4.44 12.58 17.54
C TRP A 92 5.22 12.78 16.24
N LEU A 93 4.56 12.68 15.08
CA LEU A 93 5.17 12.88 13.76
C LEU A 93 5.43 14.37 13.46
N MET A 94 4.57 15.25 13.99
CA MET A 94 4.68 16.70 13.79
C MET A 94 5.04 17.45 15.07
N ASN A 95 4.95 16.79 16.23
CA ASN A 95 5.23 17.41 17.51
C ASN A 95 6.33 16.64 18.27
N THR A 96 7.52 17.23 18.28
CA THR A 96 8.69 16.71 19.00
C THR A 96 8.41 16.56 20.50
N LYS A 97 7.51 17.37 21.09
CA LYS A 97 7.16 17.27 22.52
C LYS A 97 6.41 15.98 22.85
N GLU A 98 5.55 15.52 21.95
CA GLU A 98 4.82 14.25 22.12
C GLU A 98 5.73 13.05 21.84
N TYR A 99 6.70 13.19 20.93
CA TYR A 99 7.68 12.14 20.62
C TYR A 99 8.57 11.78 21.82
N PHE A 100 8.94 12.77 22.64
CA PHE A 100 9.76 12.59 23.85
C PHE A 100 8.96 12.58 25.14
N LYS A 101 7.64 12.36 25.07
CA LYS A 101 6.81 12.31 26.27
C LYS A 101 7.22 11.15 27.18
N GLY A 102 7.63 11.46 28.42
CA GLY A 102 8.09 10.47 29.41
C GLY A 102 9.60 10.20 29.40
N TRP A 103 10.33 10.73 28.42
CA TRP A 103 11.79 10.70 28.40
C TRP A 103 12.37 11.84 29.28
N PRO A 104 13.51 11.65 29.98
CA PRO A 104 14.41 10.49 29.99
C PRO A 104 14.14 9.45 31.10
N ASN A 105 12.95 9.41 31.68
CA ASN A 105 12.67 8.72 32.95
C ASN A 105 12.58 7.18 32.84
N GLN A 106 13.15 6.57 31.80
CA GLN A 106 13.20 5.11 31.62
C GLN A 106 14.22 4.47 32.58
N GLU A 107 13.99 3.24 33.02
CA GLU A 107 14.87 2.47 33.92
C GLU A 107 16.26 2.11 33.34
N LEU A 108 16.56 2.55 32.11
CA LEU A 108 17.84 2.34 31.45
C LEU A 108 18.84 3.41 31.90
N GLY A 109 20.00 3.00 32.43
CA GLY A 109 21.05 3.94 32.85
C GLY A 109 21.57 4.80 31.68
N TYR A 110 21.41 6.12 31.76
CA TYR A 110 21.77 7.07 30.69
C TYR A 110 23.09 7.83 30.90
N HIS A 111 23.95 7.38 31.82
CA HIS A 111 25.19 8.07 32.18
C HIS A 111 26.11 8.41 30.99
N SER A 112 26.06 7.63 29.91
CA SER A 112 26.90 7.85 28.72
C SER A 112 26.36 8.93 27.76
N VAL A 113 25.07 9.28 27.84
CA VAL A 113 24.41 10.21 26.92
C VAL A 113 24.00 11.51 27.59
N GLU A 114 24.17 11.63 28.91
CA GLU A 114 23.82 12.79 29.74
C GLU A 114 24.29 14.15 29.14
N PRO A 115 25.54 14.29 28.64
CA PRO A 115 25.97 15.55 28.00
C PRO A 115 25.23 15.85 26.68
N LEU A 116 24.82 14.81 25.94
CA LEU A 116 24.09 14.93 24.67
C LEU A 116 22.60 15.24 24.89
N ILE A 117 22.07 14.83 26.05
CA ILE A 117 20.72 15.15 26.55
C ILE A 117 20.67 16.63 26.92
N GLU A 118 21.62 17.13 27.71
CA GLU A 118 21.69 18.54 28.10
C GLU A 118 21.86 19.47 26.89
N ALA A 119 22.62 19.03 25.88
CA ALA A 119 22.79 19.77 24.64
C ALA A 119 21.54 19.81 23.73
N ASN A 120 20.42 19.16 24.11
CA ASN A 120 19.23 18.95 23.27
C ASN A 120 19.52 18.33 21.89
N LEU A 121 20.73 17.78 21.70
CA LEU A 121 21.21 17.30 20.41
C LEU A 121 20.71 15.89 20.16
N PHE A 122 20.70 15.05 21.21
CA PHE A 122 20.23 13.67 21.13
C PHE A 122 18.74 13.59 20.73
N PRO A 123 17.78 14.09 21.51
CA PRO A 123 16.36 14.00 21.14
C PRO A 123 16.06 14.65 19.77
N ARG A 124 16.66 15.81 19.50
CA ARG A 124 16.48 16.50 18.21
C ARG A 124 16.97 15.67 17.02
N THR A 125 18.19 15.12 17.11
CA THR A 125 18.79 14.36 16.01
C THR A 125 18.03 13.07 15.72
N PHE A 126 17.61 12.35 16.76
CA PHE A 126 16.81 11.14 16.61
C PHE A 126 15.46 11.44 15.94
N TYR A 127 14.75 12.47 16.40
CA TYR A 127 13.48 12.88 15.81
C TYR A 127 13.60 13.15 14.30
N TYR A 128 14.56 13.98 13.88
CA TYR A 128 14.70 14.31 12.46
C TYR A 128 15.21 13.13 11.63
N THR A 129 16.10 12.30 12.16
CA THR A 129 16.62 11.13 11.44
C THR A 129 15.51 10.12 11.16
N PHE A 130 14.71 9.78 12.18
CA PHE A 130 13.60 8.84 12.00
C PHE A 130 12.49 9.41 11.09
N ASN A 131 12.08 10.67 11.29
CA ASN A 131 11.04 11.27 10.45
C ASN A 131 11.46 11.42 8.98
N THR A 132 12.73 11.75 8.71
CA THR A 132 13.23 11.80 7.33
C THR A 132 13.28 10.42 6.69
N MET A 133 13.66 9.37 7.42
CA MET A 133 13.62 7.98 6.94
C MET A 133 12.19 7.50 6.65
N LEU A 134 11.21 7.86 7.49
CA LEU A 134 9.80 7.55 7.25
C LEU A 134 9.27 8.28 6.01
N LEU A 135 9.64 9.55 5.83
CA LEU A 135 9.23 10.35 4.67
C LEU A 135 9.84 9.81 3.37
N THR A 136 11.13 9.48 3.36
CA THR A 136 11.79 8.91 2.17
C THR A 136 11.17 7.56 1.82
N LEU A 137 10.89 6.71 2.80
CA LEU A 137 10.19 5.44 2.60
C LEU A 137 8.81 5.65 1.98
N LEU A 138 8.04 6.65 2.44
CA LEU A 138 6.75 7.00 1.85
C LEU A 138 6.89 7.47 0.39
N VAL A 139 7.87 8.32 0.08
CA VAL A 139 8.14 8.80 -1.28
C VAL A 139 8.52 7.64 -2.20
N PHE A 140 9.37 6.72 -1.73
CA PHE A 140 9.69 5.51 -2.48
C PHE A 140 8.43 4.69 -2.76
N HIS A 141 7.57 4.45 -1.78
CA HIS A 141 6.33 3.70 -2.02
C HIS A 141 5.45 4.36 -3.09
N ILE A 142 5.32 5.68 -3.08
CA ILE A 142 4.58 6.43 -4.13
C ILE A 142 5.26 6.28 -5.50
N TYR A 143 6.60 6.29 -5.55
CA TYR A 143 7.36 6.11 -6.78
C TYR A 143 7.24 4.69 -7.36
N TRP A 144 7.46 3.67 -6.54
CA TRP A 144 7.30 2.26 -6.90
C TRP A 144 5.86 1.98 -7.35
N TRP A 145 4.88 2.56 -6.67
CA TRP A 145 3.48 2.55 -7.08
C TRP A 145 3.28 3.10 -8.50
N LYS A 146 3.84 4.27 -8.81
CA LYS A 146 3.77 4.88 -10.15
C LYS A 146 4.41 3.96 -11.21
N LEU A 147 5.54 3.32 -10.90
CA LEU A 147 6.19 2.37 -11.81
C LEU A 147 5.33 1.14 -12.06
N ILE A 148 4.74 0.54 -11.03
CA ILE A 148 3.83 -0.61 -11.16
C ILE A 148 2.62 -0.23 -12.02
N CYS A 149 2.02 0.94 -11.78
CA CYS A 149 0.91 1.44 -12.59
C CYS A 149 1.31 1.66 -14.05
N ALA A 150 2.47 2.27 -14.30
CA ALA A 150 2.97 2.52 -15.64
C ALA A 150 3.27 1.21 -16.39
N MET A 151 3.83 0.21 -15.71
CA MET A 151 4.07 -1.13 -16.26
C MET A 151 2.76 -1.80 -16.64
N LEU A 152 1.75 -1.78 -15.75
CA LEU A 152 0.42 -2.35 -16.01
C LEU A 152 -0.29 -1.66 -17.19
N LEU A 153 -0.22 -0.33 -17.28
CA LEU A 153 -0.79 0.43 -18.38
C LEU A 153 -0.11 0.13 -19.72
N ARG A 154 1.22 -0.02 -19.71
CA ARG A 154 2.00 -0.42 -20.91
C ARG A 154 1.66 -1.83 -21.37
N GLN A 155 1.50 -2.78 -20.44
CA GLN A 155 1.06 -4.14 -20.78
C GLN A 155 -0.34 -4.12 -21.41
N LEU A 156 -1.27 -3.32 -20.89
CA LEU A 156 -2.61 -3.16 -21.44
C LEU A 156 -2.64 -2.47 -22.81
N GLN A 157 -1.78 -1.48 -23.05
CA GLN A 157 -1.69 -0.76 -24.33
C GLN A 157 -0.96 -1.57 -25.41
N ASN A 158 0.11 -2.29 -25.04
CA ASN A 158 0.89 -3.07 -26.00
C ASN A 158 0.17 -4.34 -26.46
N GLU A 159 -0.74 -4.92 -25.65
CA GLU A 159 -1.59 -6.07 -26.02
C GLU A 159 -2.57 -5.80 -27.18
N GLY A 160 -2.76 -4.55 -27.61
CA GLY A 160 -3.46 -4.20 -28.85
C GLY A 160 -2.55 -4.17 -30.09
N LYS A 161 -1.25 -4.35 -29.90
CA LYS A 161 -0.19 -4.28 -30.93
C LYS A 161 0.89 -5.37 -30.72
N VAL A 162 0.53 -6.50 -30.10
CA VAL A 162 1.35 -7.71 -30.11
C VAL A 162 0.98 -8.48 -31.37
N GLY A 163 1.66 -8.11 -32.44
CA GLY A 163 1.49 -8.68 -33.76
C GLY A 163 2.54 -8.09 -34.69
N GLU A 164 3.81 -8.20 -34.29
CA GLU A 164 4.98 -8.27 -35.15
C GLU A 164 6.17 -8.48 -34.21
N ASP A 165 6.35 -9.74 -33.78
CA ASP A 165 7.66 -10.18 -33.33
C ASP A 165 8.60 -10.01 -34.52
N ILE A 166 9.41 -8.94 -34.48
CA ILE A 166 10.57 -8.72 -35.36
C ILE A 166 11.70 -9.65 -34.89
N ARG A 167 11.41 -10.94 -34.74
CA ARG A 167 12.43 -11.97 -34.53
C ARG A 167 13.03 -12.29 -35.90
N SER A 168 13.88 -11.37 -36.34
CA SER A 168 14.93 -11.52 -37.36
C SER A 168 14.68 -12.62 -38.40
N ASP A 169 13.88 -12.26 -39.39
CA ASP A 169 13.89 -12.89 -40.71
C ASP A 169 15.04 -12.25 -41.50
N SER A 170 16.21 -12.90 -41.51
CA SER A 170 17.28 -12.62 -42.48
C SER A 170 18.37 -13.68 -42.36
N GLU A 171 18.35 -14.66 -43.27
CA GLU A 171 19.45 -14.99 -44.21
C GLU A 171 19.40 -16.47 -44.64
N ASP A 172 18.38 -16.82 -45.42
CA ASP A 172 18.41 -17.92 -46.39
C ASP A 172 18.06 -17.39 -47.78
N GLY A 173 19.10 -16.98 -48.53
CA GLY A 173 18.95 -16.64 -49.94
C GLY A 173 20.07 -15.81 -50.57
N GLU A 174 21.30 -16.34 -50.60
CA GLU A 174 22.19 -16.44 -51.78
C GLU A 174 23.55 -17.06 -51.42
#